data_AF-A0A1W6IZ25-F1
#
_entry.id   AF-A0A1W6IZ25-F1
#
_cell.length_a   1.000
_cell.length_b   1.000
_cell.length_c   1.000
_cell.angle_alpha   90.00
_cell.angle_beta   90.00
_cell.angle_gamma   90.00
#
_symmetry.space_group_name_H-M   'P 1'
#
loop_
_entity.id
_entity.type
_entity.pdbx_description
1 polymer ?
#
loop_
_entity_poly.entity_id
_entity_poly.type
_entity_poly.pdbx_seq_one_letter_code
_entity_poly.pdbx_strand_id
1 'polypeptide(L)'
;LLKLGGYGIMRITMALTPITPKLYYPFMILALWGIVMTSSICMRQTDLKSLIAYSSVSHMGLVIAACLIQTPWSFTGAMILMIAHGLTSSMLFCLANTNYERTHTRTMMLARGFQMILPLMSTWWLLANLTNMALPPSINLMGELLIIVSLFNWSTPTILLTGLGTLITAMYTLHMFLTTQRNKLPTTISFSDTTHTREHLLMMLHLAPLILIITKPALISGLINC
;
A
#
# COMPACT_ATOMS: atom_id res chain seq x y z
N LEU A 1 -7.48 10.49 -5.80
CA LEU A 1 -8.66 10.68 -4.92
C LEU A 1 -8.30 10.47 -3.45
N LEU A 2 -7.87 9.27 -3.01
CA LEU A 2 -7.56 9.00 -1.59
C LEU A 2 -6.61 10.02 -0.93
N LYS A 3 -5.56 10.44 -1.64
CA LYS A 3 -4.53 11.35 -1.12
C LYS A 3 -5.02 12.80 -0.96
N LEU A 4 -6.04 13.21 -1.71
CA LEU A 4 -6.68 14.52 -1.50
C LEU A 4 -7.40 14.58 -0.15
N GLY A 5 -7.97 13.47 0.30
CA GLY A 5 -8.57 13.36 1.63
C GLY A 5 -7.54 13.55 2.74
N GLY A 6 -6.41 12.82 2.69
CA GLY A 6 -5.31 12.97 3.65
C GLY A 6 -4.75 14.39 3.68
N TYR A 7 -4.47 14.96 2.50
CA TYR A 7 -4.01 16.35 2.38
C TYR A 7 -5.03 17.36 2.93
N GLY A 8 -6.32 17.15 2.66
CA GLY A 8 -7.41 17.98 3.19
C GLY A 8 -7.46 17.95 4.72
N ILE A 9 -7.34 16.76 5.32
CA ILE A 9 -7.24 16.62 6.77
C ILE A 9 -6.03 17.40 7.30
N MET A 10 -4.85 17.26 6.71
CA MET A 10 -3.65 17.98 7.15
C MET A 10 -3.83 19.51 7.13
N ARG A 11 -4.45 20.06 6.06
CA ARG A 11 -4.69 21.50 5.94
C ARG A 11 -5.74 22.02 6.90
N ILE A 12 -6.87 21.31 7.03
CA ILE A 12 -8.00 21.74 7.86
C ILE A 12 -7.66 21.60 9.34
N THR A 13 -6.99 20.53 9.74
CA THR A 13 -6.61 20.31 11.14
C THR A 13 -5.68 21.39 11.68
N MET A 14 -4.72 21.86 10.88
CA MET A 14 -3.85 23.00 11.23
C MET A 14 -4.64 24.31 11.43
N ALA A 15 -5.74 24.50 10.71
CA ALA A 15 -6.60 25.68 10.89
C ALA A 15 -7.53 25.57 12.11
N LEU A 16 -7.83 24.34 12.56
CA LEU A 16 -8.76 24.05 13.66
C LEU A 16 -8.06 23.87 15.03
N THR A 17 -6.74 24.09 15.12
CA THR A 17 -6.02 23.96 16.40
C THR A 17 -6.37 25.08 17.39
N PRO A 18 -6.60 24.78 18.69
CA PRO A 18 -6.52 23.46 19.31
C PRO A 18 -7.83 22.65 19.15
N ILE A 19 -7.73 21.44 18.60
CA ILE A 19 -8.88 20.53 18.49
C ILE A 19 -9.18 19.95 19.88
N THR A 20 -10.46 19.93 20.26
CA THR A 20 -10.86 19.26 21.50
C THR A 20 -10.68 17.74 21.34
N PRO A 21 -10.00 17.07 22.29
CA PRO A 21 -9.62 15.67 22.10
C PRO A 21 -10.81 14.73 21.94
N LYS A 22 -11.97 15.11 22.49
CA LYS A 22 -13.25 14.39 22.36
C LYS A 22 -13.72 14.22 20.91
N LEU A 23 -13.35 15.13 20.01
CA LEU A 23 -13.81 15.08 18.62
C LEU A 23 -13.05 14.06 17.78
N TYR A 24 -11.76 13.84 18.02
CA TYR A 24 -10.96 12.95 17.16
C TYR A 24 -10.90 11.49 17.64
N TYR A 25 -11.18 11.19 18.92
CA TYR A 25 -11.13 9.82 19.44
C TYR A 25 -11.99 8.80 18.66
N PRO A 26 -13.26 9.09 18.28
CA PRO A 26 -14.07 8.14 17.52
C PRO A 26 -13.43 7.79 16.17
N PHE A 27 -12.88 8.78 15.48
CA PHE A 27 -12.21 8.58 14.19
C PHE A 27 -10.85 7.87 14.34
N MET A 28 -10.14 8.13 15.43
CA MET A 28 -8.89 7.45 15.78
C MET A 28 -9.14 5.95 15.99
N ILE A 29 -10.17 5.59 16.75
CA ILE A 29 -10.57 4.19 16.98
C ILE A 29 -11.01 3.52 15.66
N LEU A 30 -11.83 4.22 14.87
CA LEU A 30 -12.26 3.72 13.56
C LEU A 30 -11.08 3.47 12.61
N ALA A 31 -10.09 4.36 12.59
CA ALA A 31 -8.90 4.22 11.77
C ALA A 31 -8.05 3.01 12.21
N LEU A 32 -7.75 2.89 13.51
CA LEU A 32 -6.93 1.79 14.04
C LEU A 32 -7.59 0.43 13.88
N TRP A 33 -8.88 0.34 14.20
CA TRP A 33 -9.64 -0.90 14.00
C TRP A 33 -9.80 -1.21 12.51
N GLY A 34 -10.03 -0.17 11.69
CA GLY A 34 -10.13 -0.27 10.25
C GLY A 34 -8.89 -0.85 9.59
N ILE A 35 -7.68 -0.52 10.08
CA ILE A 35 -6.42 -1.12 9.58
C ILE A 35 -6.46 -2.65 9.71
N VAL A 36 -6.85 -3.17 10.87
CA VAL A 36 -6.91 -4.62 11.14
C VAL A 36 -8.04 -5.28 10.34
N MET A 37 -9.22 -4.66 10.29
CA MET A 37 -10.38 -5.25 9.60
C MET A 37 -10.23 -5.26 8.08
N THR A 38 -9.69 -4.19 7.48
CA THR A 38 -9.50 -4.13 6.03
C THR A 38 -8.37 -5.05 5.57
N SER A 39 -7.30 -5.16 6.35
CA SER A 39 -6.21 -6.11 6.09
C SER A 39 -6.69 -7.56 6.21
N SER A 40 -7.54 -7.89 7.19
CA SER A 40 -8.13 -9.24 7.29
C SER A 40 -9.08 -9.57 6.15
N ILE A 41 -9.87 -8.59 5.67
CA ILE A 41 -10.69 -8.74 4.46
C ILE A 41 -9.81 -9.10 3.26
N CYS A 42 -8.63 -8.47 3.10
CA CYS A 42 -7.72 -8.76 1.99
C CYS A 42 -7.29 -10.23 1.94
N MET A 43 -7.15 -10.92 3.08
CA MET A 43 -6.79 -12.35 3.11
C MET A 43 -7.86 -13.27 2.50
N ARG A 44 -9.11 -12.80 2.39
CA ARG A 44 -10.25 -13.58 1.90
C ARG A 44 -10.77 -13.07 0.55
N GLN A 45 -10.15 -12.04 -0.02
CA GLN A 45 -10.59 -11.48 -1.30
C GLN A 45 -10.22 -12.41 -2.45
N THR A 46 -11.23 -12.80 -3.24
CA THR A 46 -11.07 -13.58 -4.46
C THR A 46 -10.75 -12.72 -5.68
N ASP A 47 -11.17 -11.47 -5.66
CA ASP A 47 -10.96 -10.50 -6.74
C ASP A 47 -9.65 -9.72 -6.54
N LEU A 48 -8.79 -9.73 -7.55
CA LEU A 48 -7.47 -9.11 -7.47
C LEU A 48 -7.54 -7.58 -7.31
N LYS A 49 -8.41 -6.92 -8.09
CA LYS A 49 -8.58 -5.45 -8.01
C LYS A 49 -9.24 -5.02 -6.70
N SER A 50 -10.15 -5.82 -6.13
CA SER A 50 -10.76 -5.51 -4.83
C SER A 50 -9.76 -5.69 -3.70
N LEU A 51 -8.92 -6.74 -3.74
CA LEU A 51 -7.85 -6.94 -2.77
C LEU A 51 -6.91 -5.72 -2.74
N ILE A 52 -6.47 -5.23 -3.90
CA ILE A 52 -5.63 -4.03 -3.98
C ILE A 52 -6.38 -2.80 -3.44
N ALA A 53 -7.68 -2.66 -3.73
CA ALA A 53 -8.49 -1.57 -3.18
C ALA A 53 -8.59 -1.62 -1.64
N TYR A 54 -8.89 -2.78 -1.05
CA TYR A 54 -8.94 -2.92 0.42
C TYR A 54 -7.58 -2.72 1.07
N SER A 55 -6.49 -3.16 0.42
CA SER A 55 -5.13 -2.87 0.90
C SER A 55 -4.89 -1.36 0.98
N SER A 56 -5.39 -0.59 0.00
CA SER A 56 -5.26 0.88 0.02
C SER A 56 -6.05 1.53 1.15
N VAL A 57 -7.19 0.98 1.55
CA VAL A 57 -7.93 1.47 2.72
C VAL A 57 -7.12 1.23 4.00
N SER A 58 -6.44 0.08 4.12
CA SER A 58 -5.60 -0.21 5.30
C SER A 58 -4.44 0.78 5.45
N HIS A 59 -3.67 1.05 4.39
CA HIS A 59 -2.57 2.02 4.47
C HIS A 59 -3.06 3.46 4.67
N MET A 60 -4.20 3.85 4.09
CA MET A 60 -4.77 5.18 4.34
C MET A 60 -5.39 5.30 5.75
N GLY A 61 -5.78 4.20 6.39
CA GLY A 61 -6.14 4.18 7.81
C GLY A 61 -4.98 4.65 8.70
N LEU A 62 -3.74 4.22 8.40
CA LEU A 62 -2.53 4.73 9.09
C LEU A 62 -2.34 6.23 8.86
N VAL A 63 -2.57 6.72 7.64
CA VAL A 63 -2.47 8.16 7.32
C VAL A 63 -3.50 8.96 8.10
N ILE A 64 -4.76 8.50 8.18
CA ILE A 64 -5.81 9.18 8.97
C ILE A 64 -5.40 9.24 10.44
N ALA A 65 -4.98 8.11 11.01
CA ALA A 65 -4.48 8.03 12.38
C ALA A 65 -3.34 9.04 12.65
N ALA A 66 -2.35 9.08 11.77
CA ALA A 66 -1.21 9.97 11.87
C ALA A 66 -1.61 11.46 11.80
N CYS A 67 -2.53 11.81 10.89
CA CYS A 67 -3.00 13.18 10.73
C CYS A 67 -3.83 13.68 11.92
N LEU A 68 -4.53 12.79 12.63
CA LEU A 68 -5.33 13.17 13.81
C LEU A 68 -4.47 13.48 15.04
N ILE A 69 -3.28 12.87 15.16
CA ILE A 69 -2.35 13.08 16.30
C ILE A 69 -1.51 14.36 16.13
N GLN A 70 -1.31 14.83 14.89
CA GLN A 70 -0.70 16.13 14.58
C GLN A 70 0.72 16.36 15.14
N THR A 71 1.51 15.30 15.30
CA THR A 71 2.94 15.45 15.64
C THR A 71 3.76 15.67 14.38
N PRO A 72 4.94 16.31 14.48
CA PRO A 72 5.82 16.47 13.32
C PRO A 72 6.19 15.12 12.67
N TRP A 73 6.48 14.12 13.51
CA TRP A 73 6.78 12.76 13.06
C TRP A 73 5.58 12.08 12.38
N SER A 74 4.36 12.32 12.86
CA SER A 74 3.16 11.74 12.24
C SER A 74 2.85 12.39 10.89
N PHE A 75 3.02 13.71 10.74
CA PHE A 75 2.82 14.37 9.45
C PHE A 75 3.88 14.04 8.40
N THR A 76 5.16 13.95 8.79
CA THR A 76 6.22 13.47 7.88
C THR A 76 5.94 12.05 7.41
N GLY A 77 5.63 11.13 8.34
CA GLY A 77 5.25 9.75 8.01
C GLY A 77 4.02 9.67 7.10
N ALA A 78 2.98 10.46 7.38
CA ALA A 78 1.77 10.53 6.57
C ALA A 78 2.04 10.98 5.12
N MET A 79 2.84 12.03 4.93
CA MET A 79 3.21 12.51 3.58
C MET A 79 4.02 11.47 2.81
N ILE A 80 5.03 10.90 3.45
CA ILE A 80 5.89 9.87 2.88
C ILE A 80 5.04 8.66 2.46
N LEU A 81 4.18 8.17 3.36
CA LEU A 81 3.32 7.02 3.08
C LEU A 81 2.28 7.32 1.99
N MET A 82 1.69 8.52 1.95
CA MET A 82 0.74 8.88 0.88
C MET A 82 1.37 8.82 -0.51
N ILE A 83 2.60 9.32 -0.66
CA ILE A 83 3.33 9.32 -1.94
C ILE A 83 3.76 7.90 -2.29
N ALA A 84 4.40 7.20 -1.36
CA ALA A 84 4.92 5.86 -1.59
C ALA A 84 3.79 4.85 -1.85
N HIS A 85 2.73 4.88 -1.05
CA HIS A 85 1.52 4.11 -1.31
C HIS A 85 0.83 4.51 -2.62
N GLY A 86 0.89 5.79 -3.00
CA GLY A 86 0.43 6.29 -4.30
C GLY A 86 1.02 5.53 -5.48
N LEU A 87 2.35 5.43 -5.52
CA LEU A 87 3.09 4.75 -6.59
C LEU A 87 2.95 3.22 -6.54
N THR A 88 3.01 2.64 -5.33
CA THR A 88 2.93 1.18 -5.17
C THR A 88 1.52 0.64 -5.50
N SER A 89 0.46 1.28 -5.00
CA SER A 89 -0.91 0.87 -5.33
C SER A 89 -1.24 1.04 -6.81
N SER A 90 -0.80 2.12 -7.46
CA SER A 90 -1.04 2.31 -8.90
C SER A 90 -0.29 1.26 -9.74
N MET A 91 0.95 0.93 -9.37
CA MET A 91 1.70 -0.17 -9.98
C MET A 91 0.96 -1.51 -9.86
N LEU A 92 0.45 -1.85 -8.67
CA LEU A 92 -0.34 -3.06 -8.46
C LEU A 92 -1.63 -3.08 -9.27
N PHE A 93 -2.35 -1.96 -9.38
CA PHE A 93 -3.53 -1.86 -10.23
C PHE A 93 -3.20 -2.08 -11.71
N CYS A 94 -2.06 -1.56 -12.17
CA CYS A 94 -1.60 -1.78 -13.53
C CYS A 94 -1.21 -3.24 -13.77
N LEU A 95 -0.53 -3.89 -12.83
CA LEU A 95 -0.22 -5.33 -12.90
C LEU A 95 -1.49 -6.21 -12.90
N ALA A 96 -2.47 -5.85 -12.08
CA ALA A 96 -3.78 -6.49 -12.12
C ALA A 96 -4.48 -6.27 -13.47
N ASN A 97 -4.23 -5.13 -14.12
CA ASN A 97 -4.77 -4.86 -15.44
C ASN A 97 -4.09 -5.67 -16.55
N THR A 98 -2.77 -5.86 -16.51
CA THR A 98 -2.08 -6.70 -17.51
C THR A 98 -2.55 -8.16 -17.44
N ASN A 99 -2.88 -8.66 -16.24
CA ASN A 99 -3.53 -9.97 -16.10
C ASN A 99 -4.94 -9.96 -16.70
N TYR A 100 -5.74 -8.94 -16.36
CA TYR A 100 -7.11 -8.79 -16.84
C TYR A 100 -7.22 -8.65 -18.37
N GLU A 101 -6.30 -7.94 -19.02
CA GLU A 101 -6.25 -7.81 -20.48
C GLU A 101 -6.05 -9.17 -21.17
N ARG A 102 -5.43 -10.14 -20.49
CA ARG A 102 -5.17 -11.47 -21.06
C ARG A 102 -6.21 -12.51 -20.66
N THR A 103 -6.69 -12.49 -19.41
CA THR A 103 -7.63 -13.50 -18.91
C THR A 103 -9.09 -13.08 -19.02
N HIS A 104 -9.36 -11.78 -19.21
CA HIS A 104 -10.69 -11.15 -19.11
C HIS A 104 -11.45 -11.44 -17.80
N THR A 105 -10.73 -11.85 -16.75
CA THR A 105 -11.28 -12.13 -15.42
C THR A 105 -10.49 -11.41 -14.34
N ARG A 106 -11.18 -10.98 -13.28
CA ARG A 106 -10.54 -10.36 -12.09
C ARG A 106 -10.25 -11.38 -10.99
N THR A 107 -10.70 -12.62 -11.16
CA THR A 107 -10.62 -13.68 -10.17
C THR A 107 -9.18 -14.19 -10.06
N MET A 108 -8.58 -13.96 -8.90
CA MET A 108 -7.18 -14.29 -8.61
C MET A 108 -6.88 -15.79 -8.76
N MET A 109 -7.85 -16.63 -8.41
CA MET A 109 -7.74 -18.08 -8.53
C MET A 109 -7.76 -18.60 -9.99
N LEU A 110 -8.09 -17.77 -10.97
CA LEU A 110 -7.92 -18.14 -12.39
C LEU A 110 -6.58 -17.64 -12.94
N ALA A 111 -6.00 -16.61 -12.34
CA ALA A 111 -4.77 -16.00 -12.79
C ALA A 111 -3.53 -16.57 -12.05
N ARG A 112 -3.27 -17.89 -12.12
CA ARG A 112 -2.16 -18.56 -11.42
C ARG A 112 -1.04 -19.03 -12.35
N GLY A 113 0.17 -19.16 -11.82
CA GLY A 113 1.30 -19.76 -12.52
C GLY A 113 1.99 -18.89 -13.56
N PHE A 114 1.74 -17.57 -13.55
CA PHE A 114 2.28 -16.67 -14.59
C PHE A 114 3.80 -16.53 -14.59
N GLN A 115 4.52 -16.93 -13.53
CA GLN A 115 5.98 -16.93 -13.54
C GLN A 115 6.58 -17.80 -14.66
N MET A 116 5.92 -18.92 -15.01
CA MET A 116 6.43 -19.82 -16.04
C MET A 116 6.29 -19.26 -17.46
N ILE A 117 5.29 -18.41 -17.70
CA ILE A 117 5.00 -17.85 -19.03
C ILE A 117 5.61 -16.45 -19.18
N LEU A 118 5.48 -15.61 -18.13
CA LEU A 118 5.84 -14.19 -18.15
C LEU A 118 6.86 -13.90 -17.04
N PRO A 119 8.10 -14.44 -17.12
CA PRO A 119 9.08 -14.35 -16.05
C PRO A 119 9.46 -12.89 -15.73
N LEU A 120 9.64 -12.03 -16.75
CA LEU A 120 9.93 -10.61 -16.51
C LEU A 120 8.75 -9.86 -15.90
N MET A 121 7.51 -10.25 -16.21
CA MET A 121 6.34 -9.68 -15.52
C MET A 121 6.29 -10.14 -14.06
N SER A 122 6.68 -11.38 -13.79
CA SER A 122 6.74 -11.91 -12.42
C SER A 122 7.77 -11.17 -11.54
N THR A 123 8.87 -10.65 -12.11
CA THR A 123 9.81 -9.81 -11.37
C THR A 123 9.19 -8.46 -11.01
N TRP A 124 8.40 -7.84 -11.89
CA TRP A 124 7.64 -6.63 -11.57
C TRP A 124 6.60 -6.89 -10.47
N TRP A 125 5.90 -8.03 -10.53
CA TRP A 125 5.00 -8.49 -9.47
C TRP A 125 5.73 -8.64 -8.14
N LEU A 126 6.91 -9.25 -8.13
CA LEU A 126 7.71 -9.41 -6.91
C LEU A 126 8.09 -8.05 -6.33
N LEU A 127 8.67 -7.16 -7.13
CA LEU A 127 9.10 -5.83 -6.70
C LEU A 127 7.93 -5.00 -6.15
N ALA A 128 6.78 -5.00 -6.84
CA ALA A 128 5.57 -4.33 -6.36
C ALA A 128 5.11 -4.88 -5.00
N ASN A 129 5.09 -6.21 -4.83
CA ASN A 129 4.71 -6.81 -3.54
C ASN A 129 5.71 -6.52 -2.42
N LEU A 130 7.02 -6.52 -2.70
CA LEU A 130 8.06 -6.14 -1.73
C LEU A 130 7.89 -4.70 -1.26
N THR A 131 7.57 -3.78 -2.17
CA THR A 131 7.27 -2.40 -1.79
C THR A 131 5.96 -2.28 -1.00
N ASN A 132 4.92 -3.06 -1.36
CA ASN A 132 3.62 -3.03 -0.68
C ASN A 132 3.67 -3.60 0.74
N MET A 133 4.49 -4.62 1.00
CA MET A 133 4.73 -5.16 2.35
C MET A 133 5.73 -4.33 3.17
N ALA A 134 6.15 -3.16 2.67
CA ALA A 134 7.12 -2.29 3.34
C ALA A 134 8.47 -2.97 3.64
N LEU A 135 9.06 -3.67 2.67
CA LEU A 135 10.41 -4.25 2.85
C LEU A 135 11.47 -3.14 2.99
N PRO A 136 12.47 -3.25 3.89
CA PRO A 136 13.62 -2.33 3.87
C PRO A 136 14.42 -2.48 2.56
N PRO A 137 14.92 -1.39 1.92
CA PRO A 137 14.91 0.03 2.32
C PRO A 137 13.77 0.86 1.67
N SER A 138 12.57 0.30 1.47
CA SER A 138 11.48 1.01 0.78
C SER A 138 10.96 2.23 1.55
N ILE A 139 10.43 3.19 0.80
CA ILE A 139 9.82 4.41 1.34
C ILE A 139 8.49 4.10 2.05
N ASN A 140 7.77 3.05 1.63
CA ASN A 140 6.60 2.57 2.35
C ASN A 140 6.96 2.26 3.81
N LEU A 141 8.07 1.55 4.04
CA LEU A 141 8.55 1.28 5.40
C LEU A 141 8.89 2.55 6.16
N MET A 142 9.60 3.49 5.53
CA MET A 142 9.94 4.75 6.18
C MET A 142 8.69 5.50 6.66
N GLY A 143 7.67 5.61 5.81
CA GLY A 143 6.40 6.24 6.17
C GLY A 143 5.66 5.49 7.27
N GLU A 144 5.51 4.17 7.14
CA GLU A 144 4.81 3.34 8.14
C GLU A 144 5.50 3.37 9.50
N LEU A 145 6.83 3.26 9.53
CA LEU A 145 7.60 3.25 10.77
C LEU A 145 7.51 4.59 11.50
N LEU A 146 7.59 5.73 10.79
CA LEU A 146 7.39 7.06 11.39
C LEU A 146 6.00 7.19 12.01
N ILE A 147 4.97 6.71 11.32
CA ILE A 147 3.59 6.70 11.84
C ILE A 147 3.48 5.81 13.07
N ILE A 148 4.02 4.60 13.05
CA ILE A 148 3.99 3.65 14.17
C ILE A 148 4.68 4.24 15.40
N VAL A 149 5.86 4.84 15.24
CA VAL A 149 6.58 5.50 16.34
C VAL A 149 5.77 6.67 16.92
N SER A 150 5.18 7.50 16.06
CA SER A 150 4.35 8.63 16.52
C SER A 150 3.09 8.17 17.27
N LEU A 151 2.46 7.09 16.81
CA LEU A 151 1.29 6.47 17.47
C LEU A 151 1.67 5.84 18.80
N PHE A 152 2.81 5.16 18.86
CA PHE A 152 3.32 4.56 20.10
C PHE A 152 3.59 5.62 21.17
N ASN A 153 4.20 6.75 20.77
CA ASN A 153 4.39 7.89 21.66
C ASN A 153 3.07 8.52 22.11
N TRP A 154 2.03 8.50 21.25
CA TRP A 154 0.70 9.01 21.61
C TRP A 154 -0.03 8.10 22.59
N SER A 155 -0.04 6.78 22.36
CA SER A 155 -0.43 5.79 23.36
C SER A 155 0.16 4.42 23.07
N THR A 156 0.74 3.80 24.11
CA THR A 156 1.42 2.51 24.01
C THR A 156 0.58 1.35 23.45
N PRO A 157 -0.74 1.20 23.71
CA PRO A 157 -1.50 0.05 23.17
C PRO A 157 -1.65 0.08 21.64
N THR A 158 -1.40 1.22 20.98
CA THR A 158 -1.50 1.32 19.51
C THR A 158 -0.51 0.41 18.79
N ILE A 159 0.63 0.09 19.40
CA ILE A 159 1.65 -0.79 18.81
C ILE A 159 1.11 -2.20 18.53
N LEU A 160 0.17 -2.68 19.35
CA LEU A 160 -0.45 -3.98 19.13
C LEU A 160 -1.29 -3.96 17.84
N LEU A 161 -2.09 -2.91 17.65
CA LEU A 161 -2.97 -2.78 16.48
C LEU A 161 -2.17 -2.53 15.19
N THR A 162 -1.17 -1.65 15.24
CA THR A 162 -0.33 -1.37 14.06
C THR A 162 0.63 -2.52 13.75
N GLY A 163 1.17 -3.19 14.77
CA GLY A 163 1.97 -4.41 14.61
C GLY A 163 1.18 -5.57 14.01
N LEU A 164 -0.06 -5.80 14.48
CA LEU A 164 -0.96 -6.77 13.86
C LEU A 164 -1.30 -6.38 12.41
N GLY A 165 -1.59 -5.10 12.17
CA GLY A 165 -1.86 -4.58 10.82
C GLY A 165 -0.71 -4.86 9.84
N THR A 166 0.53 -4.54 10.22
CA THR A 166 1.72 -4.79 9.39
C THR A 166 2.03 -6.27 9.19
N LEU A 167 1.77 -7.11 10.19
CA LEU A 167 1.88 -8.56 10.02
C LEU A 167 0.86 -9.08 9.01
N ILE A 168 -0.39 -8.64 9.09
CA ILE A 168 -1.43 -9.04 8.13
C ILE A 168 -1.14 -8.49 6.73
N THR A 169 -0.55 -7.29 6.61
CA THR A 169 -0.14 -6.74 5.31
C THR A 169 0.92 -7.60 4.64
N ALA A 170 1.94 -8.05 5.38
CA ALA A 170 2.91 -9.01 4.86
C ALA A 170 2.24 -10.32 4.42
N MET A 171 1.28 -10.84 5.19
CA MET A 171 0.59 -12.09 4.85
C MET A 171 -0.25 -11.97 3.56
N TYR A 172 -1.12 -10.97 3.42
CA TYR A 172 -1.98 -10.87 2.23
C TYR A 172 -1.20 -10.49 0.98
N THR A 173 -0.13 -9.70 1.09
CA THR A 173 0.73 -9.34 -0.06
C THR A 173 1.50 -10.54 -0.58
N LEU A 174 2.10 -11.32 0.32
CA LEU A 174 2.73 -12.56 -0.07
C LEU A 174 1.71 -13.55 -0.66
N HIS A 175 0.51 -13.64 -0.06
CA HIS A 175 -0.56 -14.47 -0.60
C HIS A 175 -0.92 -14.07 -2.04
N MET A 176 -1.12 -12.77 -2.31
CA MET A 176 -1.39 -12.22 -3.64
C MET A 176 -0.30 -12.60 -4.66
N PHE A 177 0.97 -12.52 -4.27
CA PHE A 177 2.09 -12.90 -5.14
C PHE A 177 2.09 -14.42 -5.41
N LEU A 178 1.97 -15.24 -4.37
CA LEU A 178 2.04 -16.70 -4.48
C LEU A 178 0.86 -17.26 -5.29
N THR A 179 -0.36 -16.74 -5.10
CA THR A 179 -1.52 -17.19 -5.86
C THR A 179 -1.40 -16.82 -7.32
N THR A 180 -0.93 -15.61 -7.64
CA THR A 180 -0.91 -15.14 -9.03
C THR A 180 0.28 -15.67 -9.83
N GLN A 181 1.47 -15.67 -9.24
CA GLN A 181 2.70 -15.97 -9.96
C GLN A 181 3.10 -17.45 -9.88
N ARG A 182 2.83 -18.09 -8.74
CA ARG A 182 3.19 -19.49 -8.51
C ARG A 182 2.01 -20.43 -8.74
N ASN A 183 2.29 -21.73 -8.59
CA ASN A 183 1.42 -22.87 -8.93
C ASN A 183 1.37 -23.22 -10.42
N LYS A 184 0.77 -24.37 -10.72
CA LYS A 184 0.58 -24.84 -12.09
C LYS A 184 -0.46 -23.96 -12.79
N LEU A 185 -0.19 -23.64 -14.06
CA LEU A 185 -1.12 -22.92 -14.90
C LEU A 185 -2.43 -23.70 -15.06
N PRO A 186 -3.60 -23.03 -15.03
CA PRO A 186 -4.85 -23.66 -15.38
C PRO A 186 -4.82 -24.17 -16.82
N THR A 187 -5.28 -25.40 -17.04
CA THR A 187 -5.30 -26.04 -18.36
C THR A 187 -6.28 -25.37 -19.34
N THR A 188 -7.22 -24.58 -18.83
CA THR A 188 -8.25 -23.89 -19.61
C THR A 188 -7.78 -22.59 -20.23
N ILE A 189 -6.61 -22.07 -19.83
CA ILE A 189 -6.10 -20.78 -20.33
C ILE A 189 -4.93 -21.04 -21.27
N SER A 190 -5.16 -20.83 -22.56
CA SER A 190 -4.12 -20.78 -23.57
C SER A 190 -3.62 -19.34 -23.73
N PHE A 191 -2.42 -19.05 -23.24
CA PHE A 191 -1.78 -17.76 -23.47
C PHE A 191 -1.07 -17.75 -24.83
N SER A 192 -1.47 -16.85 -25.72
CA SER A 192 -0.72 -16.53 -26.94
C SER A 192 0.23 -15.35 -26.75
N ASP A 193 -0.10 -14.42 -25.85
CA ASP A 193 0.48 -13.08 -25.88
C ASP A 193 1.58 -12.90 -24.83
N THR A 194 2.78 -12.60 -25.33
CA THR A 194 3.93 -12.19 -24.51
C THR A 194 3.71 -10.82 -23.87
N THR A 195 4.62 -10.41 -22.98
CA THR A 195 4.55 -9.07 -22.38
C THR A 195 5.01 -8.01 -23.35
N HIS A 196 4.20 -6.96 -23.49
CA HIS A 196 4.50 -5.88 -24.44
C HIS A 196 5.47 -4.87 -23.82
N THR A 197 6.23 -4.18 -24.67
CA THR A 197 7.14 -3.10 -24.25
C THR A 197 6.43 -1.98 -23.49
N ARG A 198 5.18 -1.65 -23.87
CA ARG A 198 4.34 -0.67 -23.15
C ARG A 198 4.13 -1.05 -21.68
N GLU A 199 3.98 -2.34 -21.39
CA GLU A 199 3.69 -2.82 -20.04
C GLU A 199 4.95 -2.73 -19.18
N HIS A 200 6.11 -3.10 -19.73
CA HIS A 200 7.39 -2.95 -19.04
C HIS A 200 7.77 -1.49 -18.80
N LEU A 201 7.58 -0.63 -19.80
CA LEU A 201 7.79 0.81 -19.65
C LEU A 201 6.89 1.38 -18.54
N LEU A 202 5.61 0.98 -18.51
CA LEU A 202 4.69 1.39 -17.47
C LEU A 202 5.17 0.97 -16.07
N MET A 203 5.63 -0.27 -15.90
CA MET A 203 6.16 -0.74 -14.60
C MET A 203 7.45 -0.01 -14.21
N MET A 204 8.32 0.25 -15.18
CA MET A 204 9.55 1.02 -14.96
C MET A 204 9.24 2.45 -14.51
N LEU A 205 8.26 3.13 -15.14
CA LEU A 205 7.86 4.49 -14.78
C LEU A 205 7.25 4.58 -13.37
N HIS A 206 6.71 3.49 -12.84
CA HIS A 206 6.27 3.42 -11.44
C HIS A 206 7.42 3.15 -10.47
N LEU A 207 8.30 2.19 -10.82
CA LEU A 207 9.37 1.74 -9.94
C LEU A 207 10.54 2.72 -9.87
N ALA A 208 10.91 3.36 -10.99
CA ALA A 208 12.06 4.25 -11.05
C ALA A 208 11.93 5.44 -10.07
N PRO A 209 10.79 6.15 -9.96
CA PRO A 209 10.60 7.17 -8.92
C PRO A 209 10.66 6.60 -7.51
N LEU A 210 10.08 5.41 -7.26
CA LEU A 210 10.16 4.75 -5.95
C LEU A 210 11.60 4.48 -5.54
N ILE A 211 12.45 4.01 -6.46
CA ILE A 211 13.87 3.76 -6.18
C ILE A 211 14.64 5.07 -6.03
N LEU A 212 14.41 6.05 -6.90
CA LEU A 212 15.12 7.33 -6.86
C LEU A 212 14.88 8.06 -5.53
N ILE A 213 13.65 8.06 -5.02
CA ILE A 213 13.30 8.75 -3.77
C ILE A 213 13.98 8.08 -2.56
N ILE A 214 14.33 6.79 -2.60
CA ILE A 214 15.11 6.13 -1.52
C ILE A 214 16.44 6.85 -1.31
N THR A 215 17.08 7.37 -2.38
CA THR A 215 18.37 8.07 -2.27
C THR A 215 18.27 9.44 -1.60
N LYS A 216 17.10 10.09 -1.65
CA LYS A 216 16.87 11.42 -1.08
C LYS A 216 15.42 11.55 -0.57
N PRO A 217 15.07 10.85 0.54
CA PRO A 217 13.71 10.85 1.07
C PRO A 217 13.29 12.23 1.59
N ALA A 218 14.23 13.13 1.86
CA ALA A 218 13.99 14.52 2.25
C ALA A 218 13.12 15.31 1.24
N LEU A 219 13.04 14.87 -0.03
CA LEU A 219 12.17 15.51 -1.03
C LEU A 219 10.68 15.34 -0.72
N ILE A 220 10.31 14.29 0.01
CA ILE A 220 8.91 13.91 0.27
C ILE A 220 8.54 13.94 1.76
N SER A 221 9.50 14.24 2.64
CA SER A 221 9.28 14.29 4.10
C SER A 221 8.38 15.44 4.57
N GLY A 222 7.90 16.30 3.67
CA GLY A 222 7.03 17.42 4.02
C GLY A 222 7.73 18.47 4.87
N LEU A 223 6.94 19.34 5.52
CA LEU A 223 7.33 20.60 6.18
C LEU A 223 8.36 20.52 7.32
N ILE A 224 8.94 19.36 7.61
CA ILE A 224 10.02 19.22 8.59
C ILE A 224 11.31 18.92 7.85
N ASN A 225 11.87 19.99 7.28
CA ASN A 225 13.32 20.15 7.25
C ASN A 225 13.70 20.79 8.58
N CYS A 226 14.02 19.97 9.57
CA CYS A 226 15.03 20.33 10.54
C CYS A 226 16.37 19.82 10.00
#